data_AF-A0A2D8RSD6-F1
#
_entry.id   AF-A0A2D8RSD6-F1
#
_cell.length_a   1.000
_cell.length_b   1.000
_cell.length_c   1.000
_cell.angle_alpha   90.00
_cell.angle_beta   90.00
_cell.angle_gamma   90.00
#
_symmetry.space_group_name_H-M   'P 1'
#
loop_
_entity.id
_entity.type
_entity.pdbx_description
1 polymer ?
#
loop_
_entity_poly.entity_id
_entity_poly.type
_entity_poly.pdbx_seq_one_letter_code
_entity_poly.pdbx_strand_id
1 'polypeptide(L)'
;MCLEMSTVWGEDKASSEIAERSEALKRGVDWEATREFWAFRKPQPQSLPMVKAGAALITDLKRRGLLEDTLVIWGGEFGRTPYTQLHKEDVAAGRDHHSTAFSMLLAGGGVKGGMVYGSSDELGMLVEENPVHVHDFHATILHLLGINHEELTYRYAGRDFRLTDVHGRVVHDIMV
;
A
#
# COMPACT_ATOMS: atom_id res chain seq x y z
N MET A 1 0.04 -4.31 8.14
CA MET A 1 -0.64 -3.04 7.83
C MET A 1 -0.95 -2.99 6.35
N CYS A 2 -2.10 -2.43 5.95
CA CYS A 2 -2.41 -2.10 4.55
C CYS A 2 -2.18 -0.61 4.32
N LEU A 3 -1.60 -0.23 3.20
CA LEU A 3 -1.36 1.16 2.85
C LEU A 3 -1.91 1.41 1.44
N GLU A 4 -2.81 2.37 1.32
CA GLU A 4 -3.39 2.78 0.03
C GLU A 4 -2.46 3.78 -0.65
N MET A 5 -2.01 3.40 -1.84
CA MET A 5 -1.01 4.08 -2.65
C MET A 5 -1.65 4.76 -3.86
N SER A 6 -1.14 5.92 -4.24
CA SER A 6 -1.46 6.62 -5.48
C SER A 6 -0.17 6.94 -6.25
N THR A 7 -0.19 6.81 -7.59
CA THR A 7 0.91 7.30 -8.46
C THR A 7 0.59 8.60 -9.19
N VAL A 8 -0.47 9.32 -8.83
CA VAL A 8 -0.94 10.46 -9.63
C VAL A 8 -0.02 11.68 -9.43
N TRP A 9 0.63 12.08 -10.53
CA TRP A 9 1.32 13.35 -10.66
C TRP A 9 0.31 14.45 -11.00
N GLY A 10 0.10 15.40 -10.07
CA GLY A 10 -0.57 16.66 -10.37
C GLY A 10 -1.86 16.94 -9.57
N GLU A 11 -1.79 18.05 -8.85
CA GLU A 11 -2.82 18.98 -8.34
C GLU A 11 -3.89 18.50 -7.35
N ASP A 12 -3.82 19.15 -6.17
CA ASP A 12 -4.85 19.34 -5.17
C ASP A 12 -6.24 19.63 -5.78
N LYS A 13 -7.27 18.89 -5.33
CA LYS A 13 -8.58 19.46 -4.97
C LYS A 13 -9.23 18.66 -3.84
N ALA A 14 -9.37 19.34 -2.70
CA ALA A 14 -10.24 18.97 -1.59
C ALA A 14 -11.72 19.18 -1.95
N SER A 15 -12.62 18.39 -1.33
CA SER A 15 -13.81 18.94 -0.67
C SER A 15 -14.60 17.88 0.09
N SER A 16 -14.65 18.10 1.41
CA SER A 16 -15.71 17.78 2.38
C SER A 16 -17.07 17.33 1.84
N GLU A 17 -17.50 16.14 2.29
CA GLU A 17 -18.87 15.62 2.54
C GLU A 17 -18.78 14.10 2.28
N ILE A 18 -18.57 13.23 3.27
CA ILE A 18 -19.63 12.66 4.13
C ILE A 18 -18.95 12.01 5.34
N ALA A 19 -19.09 12.64 6.50
CA ALA A 19 -18.72 12.06 7.79
C ALA A 19 -19.89 11.22 8.31
N GLU A 20 -20.06 9.99 7.83
CA GLU A 20 -20.87 8.98 8.53
C GLU A 20 -20.73 7.60 7.88
N ARG A 21 -19.80 6.77 8.40
CA ARG A 21 -19.91 5.30 8.60
C ARG A 21 -18.56 4.61 8.91
N SER A 22 -17.81 5.21 9.82
CA SER A 22 -16.61 4.63 10.44
C SER A 22 -16.96 3.80 11.69
N GLU A 23 -17.65 2.67 11.51
CA GLU A 23 -17.89 1.70 12.59
C GLU A 23 -17.32 0.30 12.33
N ALA A 24 -17.04 -0.07 11.08
CA ALA A 24 -16.41 -1.35 10.75
C ALA A 24 -14.89 -1.37 11.02
N LEU A 25 -14.23 -0.21 10.95
CA LEU A 25 -12.77 -0.06 11.10
C LEU A 25 -12.28 0.04 12.57
N LYS A 26 -13.19 0.14 13.54
CA LYS A 26 -12.88 0.33 14.97
C LYS A 26 -12.64 -0.98 15.75
N ARG A 27 -12.83 -2.13 15.13
CA ARG A 27 -12.53 -3.43 15.75
C ARG A 27 -11.10 -3.79 15.42
N GLY A 28 -10.23 -3.76 16.44
CA GLY A 28 -8.81 -4.04 16.30
C GLY A 28 -8.57 -5.28 15.44
N VAL A 29 -7.75 -5.13 14.40
CA VAL A 29 -7.40 -6.22 13.50
C VAL A 29 -6.44 -7.15 14.24
N ASP A 30 -7.00 -8.22 14.79
CA ASP A 30 -6.23 -9.34 15.34
C ASP A 30 -5.36 -9.95 14.23
N TRP A 31 -4.09 -10.21 14.54
CA TRP A 31 -3.12 -10.74 13.58
C TRP A 31 -3.45 -12.17 13.11
N GLU A 32 -4.25 -12.92 13.87
CA GLU A 32 -4.83 -14.18 13.39
C GLU A 32 -5.90 -14.00 12.30
N ALA A 33 -6.37 -12.77 12.09
CA ALA A 33 -7.35 -12.40 11.05
C ALA A 33 -6.70 -11.96 9.72
N THR A 34 -5.60 -12.60 9.31
CA THR A 34 -5.15 -12.55 7.90
C THR A 34 -6.24 -13.00 6.92
N ARG A 35 -7.29 -13.67 7.40
CA ARG A 35 -8.53 -13.94 6.65
C ARG A 35 -9.38 -12.70 6.38
N GLU A 36 -9.45 -11.74 7.29
CA GLU A 36 -10.32 -10.56 7.17
C GLU A 36 -9.71 -9.43 6.35
N PHE A 37 -8.37 -9.29 6.38
CA PHE A 37 -7.64 -8.40 5.46
C PHE A 37 -8.04 -8.66 3.99
N TRP A 38 -8.25 -9.93 3.63
CA TRP A 38 -8.69 -10.32 2.28
C TRP A 38 -10.21 -10.58 2.19
N ALA A 39 -10.97 -10.49 3.28
CA ALA A 39 -12.42 -10.72 3.27
C ALA A 39 -13.20 -9.58 2.61
N PHE A 40 -12.61 -8.38 2.49
CA PHE A 40 -13.18 -7.27 1.71
C PHE A 40 -13.36 -7.60 0.23
N ARG A 41 -12.71 -8.65 -0.28
CA ARG A 41 -12.81 -9.06 -1.68
C ARG A 41 -12.70 -10.57 -1.73
N LYS A 42 -13.83 -11.30 -1.83
CA LYS A 42 -13.85 -12.78 -1.94
C LYS A 42 -12.61 -13.25 -2.73
N PRO A 43 -11.59 -13.82 -2.07
CA PRO A 43 -10.35 -14.11 -2.77
C PRO A 43 -10.68 -15.10 -3.87
N GLN A 44 -10.34 -14.77 -5.11
CA GLN A 44 -10.48 -15.74 -6.18
C GLN A 44 -9.67 -16.98 -5.79
N PRO A 45 -10.14 -18.21 -6.05
CA PRO A 45 -9.48 -19.43 -5.60
C PRO A 45 -7.98 -19.48 -5.93
N GLN A 46 -7.58 -18.82 -7.03
CA GLN A 46 -6.22 -18.67 -7.50
C GLN A 46 -5.28 -17.78 -6.65
N SER A 47 -5.78 -16.83 -5.84
CA SER A 47 -4.91 -15.97 -5.01
C SER A 47 -4.57 -16.59 -3.65
N LEU A 48 -5.29 -17.64 -3.26
CA LEU A 48 -5.19 -18.28 -1.95
C LEU A 48 -3.78 -18.84 -1.62
N PRO A 49 -3.02 -19.45 -2.57
CA PRO A 49 -1.67 -19.92 -2.29
C PRO A 49 -0.70 -18.79 -1.94
N MET A 50 -0.77 -17.68 -2.68
CA MET A 50 0.10 -16.52 -2.47
C MET A 50 -0.15 -15.92 -1.08
N VAL A 51 -1.43 -15.71 -0.73
CA VAL A 51 -1.87 -15.21 0.58
C VAL A 51 -1.33 -16.08 1.72
N LYS A 52 -1.47 -17.40 1.60
CA LYS A 52 -0.96 -18.36 2.60
C LYS A 52 0.57 -18.29 2.71
N ALA A 53 1.28 -18.16 1.60
CA ALA A 53 2.73 -18.14 1.58
C ALA A 53 3.31 -16.94 2.35
N GLY A 54 2.84 -15.72 2.08
CA GLY A 54 3.37 -14.59 2.82
C GLY A 54 2.84 -14.48 4.26
N ALA A 55 1.65 -15.00 4.57
CA ALA A 55 1.22 -15.16 5.96
C ALA A 55 2.13 -16.12 6.73
N ALA A 56 2.55 -17.23 6.10
CA ALA A 56 3.52 -18.16 6.68
C ALA A 56 4.89 -17.49 6.88
N LEU A 57 5.38 -16.74 5.89
CA LEU A 57 6.63 -15.99 6.00
C LEU A 57 6.64 -15.05 7.21
N ILE A 58 5.61 -14.20 7.35
CA ILE A 58 5.57 -13.23 8.45
C ILE A 58 5.43 -13.96 9.80
N THR A 59 4.63 -15.02 9.85
CA THR A 59 4.47 -15.85 11.07
C THR A 59 5.80 -16.48 11.49
N ASP A 60 6.57 -17.01 10.53
CA ASP A 60 7.85 -17.65 10.82
C ASP A 60 8.92 -16.63 11.24
N LEU A 61 8.96 -15.44 10.62
CA LEU A 61 9.81 -14.34 11.06
C LEU A 61 9.49 -13.92 12.50
N LYS A 62 8.19 -13.79 12.83
CA LYS A 62 7.74 -13.44 14.17
C LYS A 62 8.13 -14.50 15.20
N ARG A 63 7.90 -15.78 14.89
CA ARG A 63 8.26 -16.91 15.78
C ARG A 63 9.75 -17.00 16.07
N ARG A 64 10.59 -16.55 15.13
CA ARG A 64 12.05 -16.53 15.28
C ARG A 64 12.57 -15.24 15.92
N GLY A 65 11.71 -14.28 16.26
CA GLY A 65 12.11 -12.97 16.76
C GLY A 65 12.82 -12.09 15.73
N LEU A 66 12.71 -12.42 14.43
CA LEU A 66 13.39 -11.71 13.35
C LEU A 66 12.53 -10.59 12.73
N LEU A 67 11.22 -10.59 12.99
CA LEU A 67 10.30 -9.64 12.37
C LEU A 67 10.56 -8.19 12.81
N GLU A 68 11.04 -7.98 14.04
CA GLU A 68 11.32 -6.63 14.54
C GLU A 68 12.42 -5.93 13.74
N ASP A 69 13.42 -6.69 13.27
CA ASP A 69 14.53 -6.18 12.47
C ASP A 69 14.35 -6.40 10.95
N THR A 70 13.21 -6.95 10.53
CA THR A 70 12.93 -7.25 9.13
C THR A 70 11.69 -6.51 8.64
N LEU A 71 11.90 -5.54 7.75
CA LEU A 71 10.80 -4.93 7.01
C LEU A 71 10.34 -5.84 5.88
N VAL A 72 9.11 -6.36 5.98
CA VAL A 72 8.43 -7.11 4.92
C VAL A 72 7.51 -6.17 4.16
N ILE A 73 7.69 -6.11 2.85
CA ILE A 73 6.85 -5.34 1.92
C ILE A 73 6.24 -6.32 0.92
N TRP A 74 4.92 -6.27 0.74
CA TRP A 74 4.21 -7.15 -0.17
C TRP A 74 3.06 -6.44 -0.86
N GLY A 75 3.12 -6.35 -2.18
CA GLY A 75 2.04 -5.85 -3.02
C GLY A 75 2.42 -5.94 -4.49
N GLY A 76 1.66 -5.26 -5.33
CA GLY A 76 1.97 -5.06 -6.75
C GLY A 76 2.45 -3.63 -7.01
N GLU A 77 3.03 -3.38 -8.18
CA GLU A 77 3.43 -2.03 -8.62
C GLU A 77 2.22 -1.15 -9.00
N PHE A 78 1.11 -1.80 -9.35
CA PHE A 78 -0.11 -1.15 -9.80
C PHE A 78 -1.34 -1.94 -9.38
N GLY A 79 -2.44 -1.23 -9.27
CA GLY A 79 -3.76 -1.77 -8.98
C GLY A 79 -4.40 -2.36 -10.23
N ARG A 80 -5.70 -2.64 -10.10
CA ARG A 80 -6.53 -3.13 -11.19
C ARG A 80 -7.81 -2.34 -11.24
N THR A 81 -8.22 -1.92 -12.44
CA THR A 81 -9.38 -1.05 -12.64
C THR A 81 -10.62 -1.68 -12.00
N PRO A 82 -11.56 -0.90 -11.45
CA PRO A 82 -12.79 -1.45 -10.89
C PRO A 82 -13.78 -1.88 -11.98
N TYR A 83 -13.54 -1.47 -13.23
CA TYR A 83 -14.27 -1.87 -14.42
C TYR A 83 -13.42 -2.74 -15.36
N THR A 84 -14.09 -3.37 -16.32
CA THR A 84 -13.49 -4.14 -17.41
C THR A 84 -13.78 -3.45 -18.73
N GLN A 85 -12.80 -3.39 -19.65
CA GLN A 85 -13.06 -2.99 -21.02
C GLN A 85 -13.74 -4.14 -21.76
N LEU A 86 -15.02 -3.98 -22.09
CA LEU A 86 -15.74 -4.96 -22.90
C LEU A 86 -15.40 -4.73 -24.37
N HIS A 87 -14.71 -5.69 -24.99
CA HIS A 87 -14.65 -5.80 -26.44
C HIS A 87 -15.88 -6.58 -26.93
N LYS A 88 -16.43 -6.21 -28.09
CA LYS A 88 -17.68 -6.78 -28.64
C LYS A 88 -17.68 -8.30 -28.79
N GLU A 89 -16.49 -8.91 -28.73
CA GLU A 89 -16.23 -10.31 -29.04
C GLU A 89 -15.84 -11.13 -27.78
N ASP A 90 -15.46 -10.47 -26.68
CA ASP A 90 -14.87 -11.12 -25.51
C ASP A 90 -15.77 -11.04 -24.28
N VAL A 91 -16.48 -12.13 -24.01
CA VAL A 91 -17.34 -12.31 -22.83
C VAL A 91 -16.53 -12.52 -21.53
N ALA A 92 -15.20 -12.60 -21.63
CA ALA A 92 -14.27 -12.90 -20.53
C ALA A 92 -13.13 -11.88 -20.39
N ALA A 93 -13.38 -10.61 -20.69
CA ALA A 93 -12.34 -9.57 -20.58
C ALA A 93 -11.90 -9.35 -19.11
N GLY A 94 -10.58 -9.27 -18.90
CA GLY A 94 -9.96 -8.98 -17.59
C GLY A 94 -10.01 -7.50 -17.21
N ARG A 95 -9.52 -7.16 -16.01
CA ARG A 95 -9.38 -5.76 -15.55
C ARG A 95 -8.00 -5.21 -15.94
N ASP A 96 -7.97 -3.96 -16.37
CA ASP A 96 -6.74 -3.28 -16.80
C ASP A 96 -5.83 -2.90 -15.62
N HIS A 97 -4.63 -2.43 -15.93
CA HIS A 97 -3.73 -1.81 -14.96
C HIS A 97 -4.29 -0.49 -14.46
N HIS A 98 -4.17 -0.24 -13.15
CA HIS A 98 -4.72 0.94 -12.50
C HIS A 98 -3.69 1.57 -11.59
N SER A 99 -3.06 2.64 -12.06
CA SER A 99 -1.95 3.28 -11.34
C SER A 99 -2.44 4.28 -10.28
N THR A 100 -3.70 4.73 -10.36
CA THR A 100 -4.20 5.81 -9.50
C THR A 100 -4.56 5.34 -8.08
N ALA A 101 -4.82 4.04 -7.87
CA ALA A 101 -5.12 3.47 -6.55
C ALA A 101 -4.71 2.00 -6.46
N PHE A 102 -3.91 1.64 -5.45
CA PHE A 102 -3.52 0.26 -5.16
C PHE A 102 -3.06 0.08 -3.72
N SER A 103 -2.98 -1.16 -3.24
CA SER A 103 -2.66 -1.45 -1.85
C SER A 103 -1.31 -2.14 -1.68
N MET A 104 -0.57 -1.74 -0.64
CA MET A 104 0.67 -2.38 -0.20
C MET A 104 0.52 -2.92 1.21
N LEU A 105 1.04 -4.13 1.48
CA LEU A 105 1.16 -4.69 2.82
C LEU A 105 2.56 -4.44 3.35
N LEU A 106 2.64 -3.93 4.59
CA LEU A 106 3.89 -3.82 5.34
C LEU A 106 3.79 -4.55 6.68
N ALA A 107 4.89 -5.15 7.13
CA ALA A 107 5.03 -5.77 8.45
C ALA A 107 6.48 -5.74 8.95
N GLY A 108 6.67 -5.63 10.27
CA GLY A 108 8.00 -5.65 10.89
C GLY A 108 8.82 -4.38 10.65
N GLY A 109 10.08 -4.40 11.08
CA GLY A 109 11.04 -3.32 10.81
C GLY A 109 10.58 -1.93 11.27
N GLY A 110 9.95 -1.81 12.44
CA GLY A 110 9.48 -0.53 12.99
C GLY A 110 8.09 -0.06 12.51
N VAL A 111 7.38 -0.85 11.71
CA VAL A 111 6.02 -0.53 11.24
C VAL A 111 4.95 -0.89 12.29
N LYS A 112 3.97 0.00 12.50
CA LYS A 112 2.78 -0.25 13.32
C LYS A 112 1.94 -1.38 12.75
N GLY A 113 1.80 -2.47 13.51
CA GLY A 113 0.92 -3.59 13.17
C GLY A 113 -0.57 -3.27 13.37
N GLY A 114 -1.44 -4.11 12.80
CA GLY A 114 -2.89 -4.11 13.11
C GLY A 114 -3.70 -2.93 12.57
N MET A 115 -3.17 -2.14 11.64
CA MET A 115 -3.86 -0.98 11.06
C MET A 115 -3.97 -1.01 9.53
N VAL A 116 -4.90 -0.21 9.02
CA VAL A 116 -5.04 0.18 7.62
C VAL A 116 -4.80 1.69 7.55
N TYR A 117 -3.97 2.14 6.62
CA TYR A 117 -3.63 3.54 6.41
C TYR A 117 -4.14 3.99 5.05
N GLY A 118 -5.14 4.87 5.09
CA GLY A 118 -5.83 5.38 3.92
C GLY A 118 -6.97 4.50 3.43
N SER A 119 -7.75 5.03 2.48
CA SER A 119 -8.87 4.35 1.85
C SER A 119 -9.09 4.90 0.44
N SER A 120 -9.65 4.08 -0.45
CA SER A 120 -10.07 4.52 -1.78
C SER A 120 -11.53 4.97 -1.78
N ASP A 121 -11.90 5.75 -2.80
CA ASP A 121 -13.28 6.17 -3.03
C ASP A 121 -14.23 4.96 -3.20
N GLU A 122 -15.53 5.22 -3.21
CA GLU A 122 -16.56 4.18 -3.30
C GLU A 122 -16.42 3.24 -4.52
N LEU A 123 -15.77 3.71 -5.59
CA LEU A 123 -15.55 2.94 -6.80
C LEU A 123 -14.19 2.22 -6.80
N GLY A 124 -13.28 2.54 -5.88
CA GLY A 124 -11.89 2.08 -5.91
C GLY A 124 -11.07 2.73 -7.03
N MET A 125 -11.44 3.94 -7.46
CA MET A 125 -10.79 4.67 -8.55
C MET A 125 -9.61 5.51 -8.07
N LEU A 126 -9.80 6.28 -7.00
CA LEU A 126 -8.80 7.17 -6.42
C LEU A 126 -8.61 6.87 -4.93
N VAL A 127 -7.45 7.24 -4.38
CA VAL A 127 -7.22 7.24 -2.93
C VAL A 127 -7.83 8.52 -2.36
N GLU A 128 -8.78 8.39 -1.44
CA GLU A 128 -9.55 9.49 -0.86
C GLU A 128 -8.97 9.91 0.50
N GLU A 129 -8.69 8.95 1.38
CA GLU A 129 -8.13 9.23 2.70
C GLU A 129 -6.63 8.93 2.74
N ASN A 130 -5.85 9.83 3.34
CA ASN A 130 -4.41 9.70 3.60
C ASN A 130 -3.61 9.16 2.40
N PRO A 131 -3.65 9.84 1.23
CA PRO A 131 -2.93 9.38 0.04
C PRO A 131 -1.43 9.31 0.30
N VAL A 132 -0.84 8.16 -0.06
CA VAL A 132 0.61 7.96 -0.03
C VAL A 132 1.13 7.85 -1.46
N HIS A 133 1.99 8.79 -1.83
CA HIS A 133 2.63 8.76 -3.14
C HIS A 133 3.79 7.75 -3.15
N VAL A 134 4.17 7.23 -4.33
CA VAL A 134 5.32 6.31 -4.47
C VAL A 134 6.63 6.91 -3.93
N HIS A 135 6.81 8.23 -4.05
CA HIS A 135 7.96 8.92 -3.46
C HIS A 135 7.94 8.90 -1.93
N ASP A 136 6.77 9.11 -1.32
CA ASP A 136 6.59 9.10 0.14
C ASP A 136 6.80 7.68 0.69
N PHE A 137 6.32 6.69 -0.04
CA PHE A 137 6.51 5.27 0.28
C PHE A 137 7.99 4.89 0.26
N HIS A 138 8.73 5.23 -0.80
CA HIS A 138 10.17 4.96 -0.86
C HIS A 138 10.96 5.78 0.18
N ALA A 139 10.59 7.03 0.44
CA ALA A 139 11.19 7.83 1.50
C ALA A 139 11.00 7.16 2.87
N THR A 140 9.81 6.63 3.13
CA THR A 140 9.47 5.93 4.38
C THR A 140 10.23 4.61 4.52
N ILE A 141 10.37 3.84 3.44
CA ILE A 141 11.19 2.60 3.46
C ILE A 141 12.64 2.94 3.79
N LEU A 142 13.23 3.93 3.13
CA LEU A 142 14.61 4.34 3.40
C LEU A 142 14.78 4.81 4.85
N HIS A 143 13.81 5.57 5.37
CA HIS A 143 13.81 5.99 6.76
C HIS A 143 13.78 4.80 7.74
N LEU A 144 12.93 3.80 7.51
CA LEU A 144 12.88 2.57 8.32
C LEU A 144 14.18 1.76 8.26
N LEU A 145 14.95 1.88 7.17
CA LEU A 145 16.28 1.30 7.04
C LEU A 145 17.40 2.16 7.66
N GLY A 146 17.05 3.29 8.30
CA GLY A 146 18.01 4.22 8.90
C GLY A 146 18.74 5.11 7.90
N ILE A 147 18.20 5.26 6.69
CA ILE A 147 18.81 6.03 5.60
C ILE A 147 18.01 7.30 5.34
N ASN A 148 18.69 8.45 5.36
CA ASN A 148 18.09 9.70 4.91
C ASN A 148 17.98 9.71 3.37
N HIS A 149 16.76 9.68 2.84
CA HIS A 149 16.53 9.63 1.40
C HIS A 149 17.04 10.86 0.63
N GLU A 150 17.24 11.99 1.30
CA GLU A 150 17.76 13.22 0.70
C GLU A 150 19.28 13.21 0.55
N GLU A 151 19.98 12.41 1.35
CA GLU A 151 21.44 12.26 1.29
C GLU A 151 21.89 11.30 0.18
N LEU A 152 20.98 10.47 -0.34
CA LEU A 152 21.22 9.60 -1.50
C LEU A 152 21.13 10.37 -2.83
N THR A 153 21.80 11.51 -2.89
CA THR A 153 21.78 12.41 -4.05
C THR A 153 23.09 12.33 -4.83
N TYR A 154 23.00 12.16 -6.15
CA TYR A 154 24.16 12.21 -7.05
C TYR A 154 23.90 13.16 -8.23
N ARG A 155 24.92 13.94 -8.59
CA ARG A 155 24.86 14.89 -9.71
C ARG A 155 25.16 14.16 -11.02
N TYR A 156 24.25 14.20 -11.98
CA TYR A 156 24.44 13.67 -13.33
C TYR A 156 23.75 14.55 -14.37
N ALA A 157 24.38 14.76 -15.53
CA ALA A 157 23.81 15.57 -16.63
C ALA A 157 23.21 16.93 -16.22
N GLY A 158 23.80 17.61 -15.22
CA GLY A 158 23.34 18.91 -14.73
C GLY A 158 22.19 18.88 -13.72
N ARG A 159 21.66 17.70 -13.35
CA ARG A 159 20.58 17.52 -12.38
C ARG A 159 21.03 16.67 -11.18
N ASP A 160 20.52 17.00 -10.01
CA ASP A 160 20.61 16.14 -8.83
C ASP A 160 19.57 15.03 -8.90
N PHE A 161 20.03 13.78 -8.84
CA PHE A 161 19.19 12.59 -8.85
C PHE A 161 19.20 11.95 -7.46
N ARG A 162 18.01 11.63 -6.94
CA ARG A 162 17.81 10.76 -5.76
C ARG A 162 16.68 9.77 -6.03
N LEU A 163 16.60 8.69 -5.24
CA LEU A 163 15.61 7.61 -5.42
C LEU A 163 14.15 8.11 -5.37
N THR A 164 13.93 9.19 -4.64
CA THR A 164 12.62 9.84 -4.42
C THR A 164 12.43 11.09 -5.28
N ASP A 165 13.27 11.26 -6.31
CA ASP A 165 13.32 12.41 -7.21
C ASP A 165 13.40 13.76 -6.50
N VAL A 166 12.52 14.73 -6.69
CA VAL A 166 12.50 16.00 -5.92
C VAL A 166 11.40 16.03 -4.87
N HIS A 167 10.84 14.85 -4.55
CA HIS A 167 9.69 14.65 -3.68
C HIS A 167 10.02 13.66 -2.53
N GLY A 168 8.99 13.23 -1.82
CA GLY A 168 9.07 12.25 -0.74
C GLY A 168 9.00 12.92 0.63
N ARG A 169 7.90 12.68 1.34
CA ARG A 169 7.80 12.89 2.79
C ARG A 169 7.77 11.54 3.49
N VAL A 170 8.42 11.45 4.65
CA VAL A 170 8.33 10.26 5.49
C VAL A 170 6.94 10.20 6.14
N VAL A 171 6.26 9.07 6.01
CA VAL A 171 4.95 8.83 6.60
C VAL A 171 5.13 8.37 8.05
N HIS A 172 5.13 9.31 9.00
CA HIS A 172 5.36 8.99 10.42
C HIS A 172 4.20 8.26 11.10
N ASP A 173 2.99 8.42 10.58
CA ASP A 173 1.78 7.86 11.19
C ASP A 173 1.81 6.33 11.27
N ILE A 174 2.56 5.68 10.37
CA ILE A 174 2.62 4.22 10.24
C ILE A 174 3.77 3.56 11.01
N MET A 175 4.58 4.33 11.75
CA MET A 175 5.79 3.85 12.43
C MET A 175 5.64 3.89 13.96
N VAL A 176 6.28 2.96 14.67
CA VAL A 176 6.23 2.82 16.15
C VAL A 176 7.12 3.86 16.84
#